data_AF-A0A0Q0ABM9-F1
#
_entry.id   AF-A0A0Q0ABM9-F1
#
_cell.length_a   1.000
_cell.length_b   1.000
_cell.length_c   1.000
_cell.angle_alpha   90.00
_cell.angle_beta   90.00
_cell.angle_gamma   90.00
#
_symmetry.space_group_name_H-M   'P 1'
#
loop_
_entity.id
_entity.type
_entity.pdbx_description
1 polymer ?
#
loop_
_entity_poly.entity_id
_entity_poly.type
_entity_poly.pdbx_seq_one_letter_code
_entity_poly.pdbx_strand_id
1 'polypeptide(L)'
;MNLTQSTPTAGASAVPDKTLKADLTYRPRLADLSPLNPPAGLLAPQAEPLVAPRTTSASDLKSRKGYAEDFLGDFVVPWPAPDTELAADVYPLKNAGDRLDYMHFSITMSRSRRLALYVGVNIDGDSSVEVKRSNDSWSFDGR
;
A
#
# COMPACT_ATOMS: atom_id res chain seq x y z
N MET A 1 -38.87 -36.37 32.04
CA MET A 1 -39.98 -35.46 31.66
C MET A 1 -39.38 -34.29 30.89
N ASN A 2 -40.11 -33.84 29.89
CA ASN A 2 -39.74 -33.07 28.70
C ASN A 2 -39.19 -31.64 28.91
N LEU A 3 -38.37 -31.22 27.92
CA LEU A 3 -38.28 -29.88 27.25
C LEU A 3 -37.89 -28.67 28.14
N THR A 4 -37.06 -27.70 27.76
CA THR A 4 -36.57 -27.22 26.46
C THR A 4 -35.43 -26.23 26.73
N GLN A 5 -34.38 -26.24 25.92
CA GLN A 5 -33.33 -25.21 25.93
C GLN A 5 -33.86 -23.92 25.30
N SER A 6 -33.67 -22.79 25.99
CA SER A 6 -34.01 -21.45 25.51
C SER A 6 -32.81 -20.86 24.77
N THR A 7 -32.93 -20.73 23.45
CA THR A 7 -31.97 -20.08 22.55
C THR A 7 -31.83 -18.58 22.88
N PRO A 8 -30.63 -17.98 22.83
CA PRO A 8 -30.46 -16.53 22.98
C PRO A 8 -31.00 -15.79 21.76
N THR A 9 -31.88 -14.82 22.01
CA THR A 9 -32.41 -13.88 21.02
C THR A 9 -31.29 -13.00 20.48
N ALA A 10 -30.75 -13.35 19.31
CA ALA A 10 -30.00 -12.42 18.48
C ALA A 10 -31.02 -11.43 17.88
N GLY A 11 -31.05 -10.22 18.43
CA GLY A 11 -31.75 -9.08 17.84
C GLY A 11 -31.08 -8.69 16.52
N ALA A 12 -31.36 -9.45 15.46
CA ALA A 12 -31.09 -9.03 14.10
C ALA A 12 -32.08 -7.90 13.77
N SER A 13 -31.69 -6.66 14.05
CA SER A 13 -32.32 -5.50 13.43
C SER A 13 -32.06 -5.62 11.93
N ALA A 14 -33.02 -6.20 11.22
CA ALA A 14 -33.05 -6.19 9.77
C ALA A 14 -33.04 -4.72 9.33
N VAL A 15 -31.95 -4.30 8.67
CA VAL A 15 -31.92 -3.02 7.96
C VAL A 15 -33.01 -3.11 6.89
N PRO A 16 -34.05 -2.26 6.91
CA PRO A 16 -35.06 -2.31 5.89
C PRO A 16 -34.40 -2.01 4.54
N ASP A 17 -34.63 -2.89 3.57
CA ASP A 17 -34.16 -2.74 2.20
C ASP A 17 -34.87 -1.54 1.56
N LYS A 18 -34.31 -0.36 1.81
CA LYS A 18 -34.84 0.90 1.31
C LYS A 18 -34.36 0.99 -0.13
N THR A 19 -35.20 0.54 -1.07
CA THR A 19 -35.01 0.84 -2.49
C THR A 19 -34.95 2.36 -2.68
N LEU A 20 -33.74 2.91 -2.71
CA LEU A 20 -33.49 4.33 -2.93
C LEU A 20 -33.69 4.60 -4.43
N LYS A 21 -34.77 5.29 -4.79
CA LYS A 21 -34.89 5.86 -6.13
C LYS A 21 -33.94 7.06 -6.21
N ALA A 22 -32.79 6.86 -6.84
CA ALA A 22 -31.85 7.94 -7.11
C ALA A 22 -32.41 8.84 -8.22
N ASP A 23 -32.59 10.13 -7.94
CA ASP A 23 -32.91 11.13 -8.96
C ASP A 23 -31.62 11.56 -9.67
N LEU A 24 -31.49 11.17 -10.95
CA LEU A 24 -30.32 11.47 -11.79
C LEU A 24 -30.28 12.93 -12.25
N THR A 25 -31.37 13.67 -12.08
CA THR A 25 -31.44 15.11 -12.40
C THR A 25 -30.98 15.98 -11.24
N TYR A 26 -30.91 15.41 -10.03
CA TYR A 26 -30.42 16.12 -8.85
C TYR A 26 -28.93 16.49 -9.02
N ARG A 27 -28.59 17.72 -8.66
CA ARG A 27 -27.22 18.26 -8.67
C ARG A 27 -26.87 18.67 -7.25
N PRO A 28 -26.40 17.73 -6.40
CA PRO A 28 -26.10 18.04 -5.01
C PRO A 28 -25.03 19.12 -4.95
N ARG A 29 -25.28 20.16 -4.17
CA ARG A 29 -24.26 21.15 -3.82
C ARG A 29 -23.60 20.70 -2.52
N LEU A 30 -22.41 21.23 -2.25
CA LEU A 30 -21.69 20.97 -1.00
C LEU A 30 -22.54 21.27 0.24
N ALA A 31 -23.38 22.31 0.16
CA ALA A 31 -24.31 22.70 1.23
C ALA A 31 -25.44 21.69 1.49
N ASP A 32 -25.72 20.80 0.54
CA ASP A 32 -26.79 19.81 0.63
C ASP A 32 -26.28 18.47 1.24
N LEU A 33 -24.97 18.35 1.49
CA LEU A 33 -24.37 17.16 2.10
C LEU A 33 -24.54 17.20 3.63
N SER A 34 -25.01 16.10 4.21
CA SER A 34 -25.01 15.89 5.66
C SER A 34 -24.12 14.68 6.02
N PRO A 35 -23.43 14.73 7.17
CA PRO A 35 -22.71 13.57 7.67
C PRO A 35 -23.68 12.42 7.94
N LEU A 36 -23.37 11.23 7.42
CA LEU A 36 -24.16 10.03 7.72
C LEU A 36 -23.99 9.56 9.17
N ASN A 37 -22.90 9.98 9.83
CA ASN A 37 -22.60 9.70 11.23
C ASN A 37 -22.41 11.01 12.02
N PRO A 38 -22.86 11.10 13.28
CA PRO A 38 -22.63 12.28 14.11
C PRO A 38 -21.12 12.53 14.31
N PRO A 39 -20.67 13.80 14.30
CA PRO A 39 -19.25 14.16 14.28
C PRO A 39 -18.49 13.78 15.56
N ALA A 40 -19.19 13.48 16.65
CA ALA A 40 -18.60 13.30 17.98
C ALA A 40 -17.72 12.04 18.10
N GLY A 41 -17.93 11.01 17.28
CA GLY A 41 -17.14 9.77 17.33
C GLY A 41 -15.86 9.80 16.47
N LEU A 42 -15.79 10.68 15.46
CA LEU A 42 -14.69 10.71 14.48
C LEU A 42 -13.63 11.77 14.78
N LEU A 43 -13.98 12.80 15.57
CA LEU A 43 -13.12 13.94 15.88
C LEU A 43 -12.65 13.98 17.33
N ALA A 44 -13.14 13.07 18.19
CA ALA A 44 -12.48 12.84 19.45
C ALA A 44 -11.05 12.38 19.12
N PRO A 45 -9.99 13.05 19.60
CA PRO A 45 -8.66 12.48 19.53
C PRO A 45 -8.72 11.19 20.35
N GLN A 46 -8.93 10.07 19.67
CA GLN A 46 -8.53 8.79 20.21
C GLN A 46 -7.01 8.94 20.34
N ALA A 47 -6.56 9.26 21.55
CA ALA A 47 -5.16 9.23 21.92
C ALA A 47 -4.76 7.75 21.95
N GLU A 48 -4.80 7.11 20.79
CA GLU A 48 -4.01 5.93 20.53
C GLU A 48 -2.57 6.37 20.73
N PRO A 49 -1.77 5.69 21.56
CA PRO A 49 -0.36 6.03 21.71
C PRO A 49 0.24 6.08 20.31
N LEU A 50 0.97 7.16 19.97
CA LEU A 50 1.70 7.24 18.70
C LEU A 50 2.67 6.05 18.68
N VAL A 51 2.25 4.97 18.02
CA VAL A 51 3.10 3.83 17.76
C VAL A 51 4.25 4.36 16.93
N ALA A 52 5.47 4.25 17.45
CA ALA A 52 6.65 4.65 16.71
C ALA A 52 6.60 4.00 15.31
N PRO A 53 6.91 4.75 14.24
CA PRO A 53 6.81 4.23 12.90
C PRO A 53 7.71 2.99 12.77
N ARG A 54 7.14 1.91 12.24
CA ARG A 54 7.88 0.67 12.02
C ARG A 54 9.01 0.94 11.04
N THR A 55 10.14 0.31 11.23
CA THR A 55 11.28 0.36 10.30
C THR A 55 11.74 -1.07 10.06
N THR A 56 11.79 -1.49 8.80
CA THR A 56 12.39 -2.78 8.43
C THR A 56 13.91 -2.64 8.49
N SER A 57 14.58 -3.58 9.15
CA SER A 57 16.03 -3.49 9.31
C SER A 57 16.74 -3.63 7.96
N ALA A 58 17.87 -2.94 7.78
CA ALA A 58 18.68 -3.06 6.57
C ALA A 58 19.17 -4.51 6.32
N SER A 59 19.39 -5.29 7.38
CA SER A 59 19.76 -6.70 7.30
C SER A 59 18.66 -7.56 6.66
N ASP A 60 17.39 -7.31 6.96
CA ASP A 60 16.26 -8.08 6.41
C ASP A 60 16.07 -7.85 4.91
N LEU A 61 16.60 -6.73 4.41
CA LEU A 61 16.50 -6.31 3.01
C LEU A 61 17.75 -6.65 2.19
N LYS A 62 18.80 -7.19 2.82
CA LYS A 62 20.09 -7.44 2.15
C LYS A 62 20.07 -8.61 1.16
N SER A 63 19.22 -9.61 1.37
CA SER A 63 19.15 -10.83 0.56
C SER A 63 18.13 -10.76 -0.59
N ARG A 64 17.59 -9.57 -0.86
CA ARG A 64 16.61 -9.36 -1.93
C ARG A 64 17.32 -9.38 -3.28
N LYS A 65 16.77 -10.14 -4.23
CA LYS A 65 17.36 -10.30 -5.56
C LYS A 65 17.15 -9.07 -6.44
N GLY A 66 16.04 -8.36 -6.28
CA GLY A 66 15.71 -7.22 -7.12
C GLY A 66 15.45 -7.59 -8.57
N TYR A 67 15.78 -6.65 -9.44
CA TYR A 67 15.70 -6.72 -10.89
C TYR A 67 16.86 -7.52 -11.51
N ALA A 68 16.54 -8.35 -12.49
CA ALA A 68 17.50 -9.08 -13.32
C ALA A 68 17.52 -8.49 -14.74
N GLU A 69 18.71 -8.07 -15.19
CA GLU A 69 18.92 -7.43 -16.50
C GLU A 69 18.81 -8.44 -17.66
N ASP A 70 19.15 -9.70 -17.39
CA ASP A 70 19.13 -10.84 -18.32
C ASP A 70 17.82 -11.63 -18.27
N PHE A 71 16.77 -11.08 -17.65
CA PHE A 71 15.49 -11.78 -17.47
C PHE A 71 14.85 -12.26 -18.77
N LEU A 72 15.08 -11.55 -19.88
CA LEU A 72 14.54 -11.90 -21.20
C LEU A 72 15.47 -12.85 -21.99
N GLY A 73 16.46 -13.46 -21.34
CA GLY A 73 17.42 -14.35 -21.95
C GLY A 73 18.48 -13.57 -22.74
N ASP A 74 18.54 -13.78 -24.06
CA ASP A 74 19.55 -13.17 -24.93
C ASP A 74 19.41 -11.64 -25.07
N PHE A 75 18.26 -11.08 -24.69
CA PHE A 75 18.01 -9.64 -24.72
C PHE A 75 18.23 -9.03 -23.32
N VAL A 76 19.39 -8.41 -23.12
CA VAL A 76 19.75 -7.75 -21.87
C VAL A 76 19.16 -6.34 -21.81
N VAL A 77 18.44 -6.04 -20.72
CA VAL A 77 17.93 -4.71 -20.40
C VAL A 77 18.69 -4.19 -19.16
N PRO A 78 19.71 -3.34 -19.35
CA PRO A 78 20.54 -2.88 -18.24
C PRO A 78 19.77 -1.94 -17.30
N TRP A 79 20.19 -1.87 -16.04
CA TRP A 79 19.65 -0.89 -15.11
C TRP A 79 19.90 0.55 -15.61
N PRO A 80 18.91 1.47 -15.56
CA PRO A 80 19.11 2.84 -15.98
C PRO A 80 20.15 3.56 -15.13
N ALA A 81 21.06 4.28 -15.78
CA ALA A 81 21.99 5.19 -15.11
C ALA A 81 21.43 6.63 -15.13
N PRO A 82 21.48 7.36 -14.00
CA PRO A 82 21.10 8.76 -13.97
C PRO A 82 22.07 9.61 -14.80
N ASP A 83 21.54 10.57 -15.55
CA ASP A 83 22.34 11.58 -16.24
C ASP A 83 22.92 12.62 -15.27
N THR A 84 23.70 13.57 -15.78
CA THR A 84 24.35 14.60 -14.95
C THR A 84 23.36 15.50 -14.21
N GLU A 85 22.14 15.69 -14.72
CA GLU A 85 21.13 16.52 -14.06
C GLU A 85 20.49 15.78 -12.88
N LEU A 86 20.20 14.48 -13.05
CA LEU A 86 19.58 13.65 -12.04
C LEU A 86 20.57 13.09 -11.02
N ALA A 87 21.85 12.95 -11.37
CA ALA A 87 22.88 12.37 -10.51
C ALA A 87 22.97 13.05 -9.13
N ALA A 88 22.78 14.38 -9.07
CA ALA A 88 22.81 15.13 -7.81
C ALA A 88 21.58 14.86 -6.91
N ASP A 89 20.48 14.36 -7.48
CA ASP A 89 19.25 14.05 -6.77
C ASP A 89 19.10 12.57 -6.40
N VAL A 90 20.00 11.71 -6.86
CA VAL A 90 20.04 10.30 -6.46
C VAL A 90 20.28 10.19 -4.96
N TYR A 91 19.48 9.35 -4.30
CA TYR A 91 19.64 9.08 -2.87
C TYR A 91 20.91 8.25 -2.62
N PRO A 92 21.86 8.74 -1.82
CA PRO A 92 23.13 8.06 -1.61
C PRO A 92 22.96 6.85 -0.69
N LEU A 93 23.29 5.66 -1.19
CA LEU A 93 23.33 4.43 -0.39
C LEU A 93 24.73 4.22 0.17
N LYS A 94 24.83 3.81 1.44
CA LYS A 94 26.13 3.70 2.12
C LYS A 94 27.08 2.68 1.47
N ASN A 95 26.56 1.63 0.83
CA ASN A 95 27.37 0.50 0.34
C ASN A 95 26.83 -0.23 -0.92
N ALA A 96 25.79 0.28 -1.61
CA ALA A 96 25.02 -0.48 -2.61
C ALA A 96 24.82 0.25 -3.95
N GLY A 97 25.71 1.18 -4.31
CA GLY A 97 25.52 2.01 -5.51
C GLY A 97 24.32 2.95 -5.34
N ASP A 98 23.50 3.07 -6.38
CA ASP A 98 22.29 3.90 -6.45
C ASP A 98 20.98 3.09 -6.53
N ARG A 99 21.05 1.77 -6.35
CA ARG A 99 19.92 0.85 -6.49
C ARG A 99 19.58 0.14 -5.19
N LEU A 100 18.31 0.18 -4.82
CA LEU A 100 17.72 -0.58 -3.73
C LEU A 100 17.00 -1.81 -4.30
N ASP A 101 17.48 -2.99 -3.95
CA ASP A 101 16.85 -4.26 -4.34
C ASP A 101 15.79 -4.67 -3.30
N TYR A 102 14.60 -5.06 -3.79
CA TYR A 102 13.47 -5.60 -3.03
C TYR A 102 13.07 -6.98 -3.58
N MET A 103 12.06 -7.61 -2.96
CA MET A 103 11.52 -8.86 -3.49
C MET A 103 10.68 -8.53 -4.72
N HIS A 104 11.13 -9.00 -5.90
CA HIS A 104 10.52 -8.84 -7.23
C HIS A 104 10.76 -7.51 -7.97
N PHE A 105 11.37 -6.51 -7.34
CA PHE A 105 11.65 -5.24 -8.00
C PHE A 105 12.87 -4.55 -7.40
N SER A 106 13.41 -3.59 -8.14
CA SER A 106 14.43 -2.66 -7.66
C SER A 106 14.00 -1.23 -7.91
N ILE A 107 14.58 -0.29 -7.17
CA ILE A 107 14.37 1.15 -7.39
C ILE A 107 15.68 1.94 -7.27
N THR A 108 15.70 3.10 -7.90
CA THR A 108 16.64 4.19 -7.59
C THR A 108 15.82 5.35 -7.03
N MET A 109 16.19 5.89 -5.87
CA MET A 109 15.40 6.92 -5.17
C MET A 109 15.88 8.33 -5.46
N SER A 110 14.95 9.27 -5.56
CA SER A 110 15.20 10.71 -5.47
C SER A 110 15.29 11.13 -4.00
N ARG A 111 16.37 11.82 -3.66
CA ARG A 111 16.62 12.39 -2.32
C ARG A 111 15.69 13.56 -2.04
N SER A 112 15.53 14.48 -2.99
CA SER A 112 14.73 15.70 -2.77
C SER A 112 13.23 15.40 -2.72
N ARG A 113 12.75 14.50 -3.60
CA ARG A 113 11.31 14.19 -3.72
C ARG A 113 10.87 13.06 -2.81
N ARG A 114 11.81 12.24 -2.31
CA ARG A 114 11.54 11.01 -1.55
C ARG A 114 10.61 10.06 -2.33
N LEU A 115 10.84 9.96 -3.64
CA LEU A 115 10.11 9.10 -4.58
C LEU A 115 11.10 8.38 -5.50
N ALA A 116 10.70 7.25 -6.07
CA ALA A 116 11.55 6.53 -7.02
C ALA A 116 11.76 7.36 -8.30
N LEU A 117 13.02 7.46 -8.73
CA LEU A 117 13.42 7.94 -10.06
C LEU A 117 13.15 6.85 -11.11
N TYR A 118 13.57 5.62 -10.79
CA TYR A 118 13.40 4.44 -11.64
C TYR A 118 12.85 3.30 -10.82
N VAL A 119 12.03 2.47 -11.44
CA VAL A 119 11.54 1.20 -10.90
C VAL A 119 11.68 0.16 -12.00
N GLY A 120 12.31 -0.96 -11.70
CA GLY A 120 12.42 -2.10 -12.62
C GLY A 120 11.82 -3.34 -12.00
N VAL A 121 11.05 -4.06 -12.81
CA VAL A 121 10.33 -5.28 -12.44
C VAL A 121 10.49 -6.30 -13.55
N ASN A 122 10.67 -7.56 -13.19
CA ASN A 122 10.64 -8.67 -14.12
C ASN A 122 9.30 -9.39 -14.01
N ILE A 123 8.54 -9.46 -15.11
CA ILE A 123 7.21 -10.06 -15.12
C ILE A 123 7.20 -11.25 -16.06
N ASP A 124 6.94 -12.42 -15.51
CA ASP A 124 6.57 -13.61 -16.26
C ASP A 124 5.04 -13.74 -16.20
N GLY A 125 4.38 -13.59 -17.37
CA GLY A 125 2.94 -13.67 -17.49
C GLY A 125 2.38 -15.06 -17.19
N ASP A 126 3.15 -16.12 -17.46
CA ASP A 126 2.74 -17.51 -17.23
C ASP A 126 2.76 -17.87 -15.74
N SER A 127 3.53 -17.12 -14.94
CA SER A 127 3.64 -17.25 -13.49
C SER A 127 2.72 -16.30 -12.71
N SER A 128 1.75 -15.65 -13.37
CA SER A 128 0.84 -14.71 -12.72
C SER A 128 -0.10 -15.39 -11.73
N VAL A 129 -0.10 -14.92 -10.48
CA VAL A 129 -0.97 -15.42 -9.41
C VAL A 129 -1.72 -14.28 -8.73
N GLU A 130 -2.96 -14.53 -8.32
CA GLU A 130 -3.73 -13.57 -7.53
C GLU A 130 -3.27 -13.62 -6.06
N VAL A 131 -2.74 -12.51 -5.56
CA VAL A 131 -2.35 -12.35 -4.15
C VAL A 131 -3.31 -11.37 -3.46
N LYS A 132 -4.11 -11.86 -2.52
CA LYS A 132 -5.02 -11.01 -1.75
C LYS A 132 -4.24 -10.17 -0.74
N ARG A 133 -4.36 -8.84 -0.86
CA ARG A 133 -3.82 -7.88 0.11
C ARG A 133 -4.74 -7.84 1.33
N SER A 134 -4.19 -7.98 2.53
CA SER A 134 -4.98 -7.99 3.77
C SER A 134 -4.30 -7.25 4.90
N ASN A 135 -3.10 -7.67 5.29
CA ASN A 135 -2.38 -7.16 6.45
C ASN A 135 -1.09 -6.43 6.06
N ASP A 136 -1.17 -5.57 5.05
CA ASP A 136 -0.02 -4.79 4.62
C ASP A 136 0.29 -3.74 5.67
N SER A 137 1.55 -3.72 6.11
CA SER A 137 2.02 -2.76 7.10
C SER A 137 3.00 -1.79 6.46
N TRP A 138 2.79 -0.51 6.71
CA TRP A 138 3.75 0.53 6.34
C TRP A 138 4.92 0.50 7.32
N SER A 139 6.12 0.53 6.75
CA SER A 139 7.37 0.62 7.49
C SER A 139 8.39 1.42 6.68
N PHE A 140 9.26 2.16 7.37
CA PHE A 140 10.41 2.77 6.76
C PHE A 140 11.43 1.71 6.34
N ASP A 141 12.15 1.98 5.26
CA ASP A 141 13.34 1.23 4.90
C ASP A 141 14.49 1.69 5.80
N GLY A 142 15.18 0.74 6.44
CA GLY A 142 16.32 1.03 7.32
C GLY A 142 17.65 1.27 6.59
N ARG A 143 17.67 1.32 5.25
CA ARG A 143 18.87 1.51 4.41
C ARG A 143 19.19 2.97 4.08
#